data_AF-A0AA90NDW3-F1
#
_entry.id   AF-A0AA90NDW3-F1
#
_cell.length_a   1.000
_cell.length_b   1.000
_cell.length_c   1.000
_cell.angle_alpha   90.00
_cell.angle_beta   90.00
_cell.angle_gamma   90.00
#
_symmetry.space_group_name_H-M   'P 1'
#
loop_
_entity.id
_entity.type
_entity.pdbx_description
1 polymer ?
#
loop_
_entity_poly.entity_id
_entity_poly.type
_entity_poly.pdbx_seq_one_letter_code
_entity_poly.pdbx_strand_id
1 'polypeptide(L)'
;MTTAPSTSQAVAPERFDRDPEWAARTVLPLRILQRDRRPFAPEEIDWAREAVDRGDELGNRLAQAMIDDRAFSMRDLDAALETGRTEIPALRELLDAVGPESTPDWVDFDACRRGAAVCRRSGSLGLDVLATASLMTGYTTSATTRQLVATGRMVEGVDARIHETTQWWSQIIAPGDAMRPQHSAWRAAVKVRVIHGLANTTLLRRADWDRAAWGVPINQSDQLGTLGLFSTSFLVALRALGMPVSAAEGRDVMALWRYVGWLLGIDEHVLPATEGEGRRRMVQIGQYSPGPDADSAVLGRALYGNWGRHNYPVLQGLRRKIHQRYLGSLETVFAGPWGMRDLGIPMDLPWAVGVTWAQHGPVQFAARLSPAVRHWATRRGEQQIATWLGRNAPAA
;
A
#
# COMPACT_ATOMS: atom_id res chain seq x y z
N MET A 1 30.02 11.55 -36.95
CA MET A 1 28.99 10.60 -36.48
C MET A 1 29.53 9.96 -35.22
N THR A 2 29.15 10.51 -34.07
CA THR A 2 29.61 10.07 -32.76
C THR A 2 28.61 9.03 -32.27
N THR A 3 29.00 7.77 -32.27
CA THR A 3 28.20 6.66 -31.74
C THR A 3 28.04 6.85 -30.24
N ALA A 4 26.79 7.06 -29.79
CA ALA A 4 26.44 7.00 -28.38
C ALA A 4 26.83 5.62 -27.82
N PRO A 5 27.35 5.53 -26.58
CA PRO A 5 27.66 4.24 -25.98
C PRO A 5 26.34 3.47 -25.83
N SER A 6 26.30 2.23 -26.32
CA SER A 6 25.17 1.34 -26.08
C SER A 6 25.06 1.15 -24.58
N THR A 7 23.97 1.60 -23.98
CA THR A 7 23.58 1.21 -22.64
C THR A 7 23.60 -0.31 -22.58
N SER A 8 24.49 -0.86 -21.75
CA SER A 8 24.43 -2.26 -21.36
C SER A 8 23.01 -2.52 -20.89
N GLN A 9 22.23 -3.28 -21.67
CA GLN A 9 20.89 -3.72 -21.26
C GLN A 9 21.10 -4.60 -20.04
N ALA A 10 20.93 -4.04 -18.84
CA ALA A 10 20.90 -4.82 -17.62
C ALA A 10 19.83 -5.91 -17.80
N VAL A 11 20.23 -7.17 -17.66
CA VAL A 11 19.30 -8.29 -17.77
C VAL A 11 18.31 -8.18 -16.61
N ALA A 12 17.02 -8.08 -16.95
CA ALA A 12 15.96 -8.02 -15.95
C ALA A 12 15.99 -9.27 -15.07
N PRO A 13 15.58 -9.19 -13.79
CA PRO A 13 15.32 -10.39 -13.01
C PRO A 13 14.29 -11.28 -13.69
N GLU A 14 14.41 -12.60 -13.57
CA GLU A 14 13.58 -13.59 -14.29
C GLU A 14 12.07 -13.49 -13.99
N ARG A 15 11.67 -12.79 -12.92
CA ARG A 15 10.26 -12.50 -12.62
C ARG A 15 9.64 -11.44 -13.52
N PHE A 16 10.43 -10.57 -14.13
CA PHE A 16 9.91 -9.50 -14.98
C PHE A 16 9.31 -10.11 -16.25
N ASP A 17 8.03 -9.84 -16.48
CA ASP A 17 7.28 -10.35 -17.65
C ASP A 17 7.23 -11.90 -17.75
N ARG A 18 7.32 -12.60 -16.60
CA ARG A 18 7.31 -14.07 -16.55
C ARG A 18 6.00 -14.70 -17.04
N ASP A 19 4.87 -14.09 -16.69
CA ASP A 19 3.52 -14.63 -16.92
C ASP A 19 2.62 -13.64 -17.67
N PRO A 20 2.96 -13.28 -18.93
CA PRO A 20 2.33 -12.15 -19.64
C PRO A 20 0.83 -12.35 -19.92
N GLU A 21 0.39 -13.60 -20.16
CA GLU A 21 -1.04 -13.91 -20.37
C GLU A 21 -1.85 -13.71 -19.09
N TRP A 22 -1.29 -14.15 -17.95
CA TRP A 22 -1.91 -13.93 -16.65
C TRP A 22 -1.99 -12.43 -16.34
N ALA A 23 -0.87 -11.73 -16.53
CA ALA A 23 -0.75 -10.29 -16.29
C ALA A 23 -1.72 -9.47 -17.15
N ALA A 24 -1.80 -9.76 -18.46
CA ALA A 24 -2.71 -9.07 -19.37
C ALA A 24 -4.19 -9.20 -18.95
N ARG A 25 -4.55 -10.37 -18.41
CA ARG A 25 -5.90 -10.64 -17.91
C ARG A 25 -6.19 -9.89 -16.60
N THR A 26 -5.26 -9.86 -15.65
CA THR A 26 -5.49 -9.22 -14.34
C THR A 26 -5.54 -7.70 -14.42
N VAL A 27 -4.80 -7.08 -15.35
CA VAL A 27 -4.85 -5.62 -15.55
C VAL A 27 -6.06 -5.15 -16.36
N LEU A 28 -6.84 -6.06 -16.95
CA LEU A 28 -7.97 -5.71 -17.84
C LEU A 28 -9.02 -4.79 -17.19
N PRO A 29 -9.49 -5.03 -15.95
CA PRO A 29 -10.45 -4.14 -15.30
C PRO A 29 -9.91 -2.71 -15.15
N LEU A 30 -8.64 -2.56 -14.77
CA LEU A 30 -7.99 -1.26 -14.67
C LEU A 30 -7.83 -0.60 -16.05
N ARG A 31 -7.47 -1.36 -17.09
CA ARG A 31 -7.40 -0.88 -18.49
C ARG A 31 -8.76 -0.36 -18.99
N ILE A 32 -9.86 -1.00 -18.62
CA ILE A 32 -11.20 -0.51 -18.96
C ILE A 32 -11.45 0.88 -18.35
N LEU A 33 -11.01 1.10 -17.11
CA LEU A 33 -11.14 2.37 -16.39
C LEU A 33 -10.07 3.42 -16.78
N GLN A 34 -9.07 3.06 -17.58
CA GLN A 34 -8.06 3.99 -18.08
C GLN A 34 -8.61 4.88 -19.19
N ARG A 35 -8.35 6.19 -19.05
CA ARG A 35 -8.56 7.17 -20.12
C ARG A 35 -7.39 7.20 -21.09
N ASP A 36 -6.16 7.20 -20.58
CA ASP A 36 -4.95 7.08 -21.38
C ASP A 36 -4.61 5.61 -21.61
N ARG A 37 -4.76 5.14 -22.85
CA ARG A 37 -4.49 3.76 -23.27
C ARG A 37 -3.36 3.69 -24.30
N ARG A 38 -2.53 4.74 -24.39
CA ARG A 38 -1.37 4.72 -25.27
C ARG A 38 -0.43 3.58 -24.85
N PRO A 39 0.26 2.93 -25.82
CA PRO A 39 1.35 2.01 -25.51
C PRO A 39 2.36 2.65 -24.54
N PHE A 40 3.02 1.84 -23.73
CA PHE A 40 4.12 2.34 -22.90
C PHE A 40 5.28 2.76 -23.78
N ALA A 41 5.85 3.94 -23.50
CA ALA A 41 7.05 4.41 -24.16
C ALA A 41 8.24 3.51 -23.78
N PRO A 42 9.30 3.40 -24.61
CA PRO A 42 10.48 2.61 -24.29
C PRO A 42 11.05 2.92 -22.90
N GLU A 43 11.10 4.19 -22.51
CA GLU A 43 11.62 4.64 -21.21
C GLU A 43 10.75 4.18 -20.04
N GLU A 44 9.43 4.10 -20.24
CA GLU A 44 8.51 3.55 -19.24
C GLU A 44 8.79 2.05 -19.03
N ILE A 45 9.02 1.30 -20.12
CA ILE A 45 9.30 -0.14 -20.05
C ILE A 45 10.68 -0.39 -19.43
N ASP A 46 11.69 0.40 -19.81
CA ASP A 46 13.04 0.30 -19.29
C ASP A 46 13.07 0.61 -17.78
N TRP A 47 12.38 1.67 -17.34
CA TRP A 47 12.21 1.93 -15.91
C TRP A 47 11.54 0.75 -15.20
N ALA A 48 10.45 0.20 -15.75
CA ALA A 48 9.75 -0.92 -15.13
C ALA A 48 10.67 -2.15 -14.99
N ARG A 49 11.54 -2.38 -15.98
CA ARG A 49 12.53 -3.47 -15.96
C ARG A 49 13.58 -3.27 -14.87
N GLU A 50 14.20 -2.09 -14.84
CA GLU A 50 15.26 -1.75 -13.89
C GLU A 50 14.74 -1.63 -12.45
N ALA A 51 13.51 -1.12 -12.28
CA ALA A 51 12.87 -0.90 -10.99
C ALA A 51 12.64 -2.20 -10.22
N VAL A 52 12.69 -3.38 -10.85
CA VAL A 52 12.61 -4.70 -10.20
C VAL A 52 13.91 -5.07 -9.48
N ASP A 53 15.06 -4.53 -9.90
CA ASP A 53 16.38 -4.79 -9.29
C ASP A 53 16.96 -3.57 -8.56
N ARG A 54 16.19 -2.48 -8.42
CA ARG A 54 16.61 -1.27 -7.72
C ARG A 54 15.79 -1.02 -6.46
N GLY A 55 16.48 -0.96 -5.32
CA GLY A 55 15.90 -0.61 -4.01
C GLY A 55 15.90 0.89 -3.72
N ASP A 56 15.56 1.26 -2.49
CA ASP A 56 15.86 2.58 -1.93
C ASP A 56 17.28 2.60 -1.37
N GLU A 57 18.20 3.27 -2.04
CA GLU A 57 19.61 3.28 -1.68
C GLU A 57 19.86 3.90 -0.29
N LEU A 58 19.16 4.99 0.06
CA LEU A 58 19.30 5.64 1.36
C LEU A 58 18.76 4.74 2.47
N GLY A 59 17.58 4.15 2.28
CA GLY A 59 17.01 3.18 3.22
C GLY A 59 17.94 1.98 3.46
N ASN A 60 18.57 1.46 2.40
CA ASN A 60 19.53 0.36 2.49
C ASN A 60 20.83 0.77 3.22
N ARG A 61 21.37 1.97 2.95
CA ARG A 61 22.52 2.50 3.71
C ARG A 61 22.21 2.69 5.19
N LEU A 62 21.03 3.23 5.52
CA LEU A 62 20.56 3.38 6.90
C LEU A 62 20.45 2.03 7.61
N ALA A 63 19.97 1.00 6.91
CA ALA A 63 19.88 -0.34 7.43
C ALA A 63 21.25 -0.97 7.70
N GLN A 64 22.22 -0.79 6.80
CA GLN A 64 23.60 -1.24 6.99
C GLN A 64 24.26 -0.52 8.17
N ALA A 65 24.11 0.81 8.25
CA ALA A 65 24.60 1.58 9.39
C ALA A 65 24.00 1.11 10.73
N MET A 66 22.73 0.68 10.75
CA MET A 66 22.07 0.18 11.94
C MET A 66 22.45 -1.28 12.29
N ILE A 67 22.56 -2.16 11.29
CA ILE A 67 22.80 -3.61 11.48
C ILE A 67 24.29 -3.91 11.65
N ASP A 68 25.13 -3.38 10.76
CA ASP A 68 26.56 -3.72 10.66
C ASP A 68 27.39 -2.81 11.56
N ASP A 69 27.24 -1.50 11.40
CA ASP A 69 28.05 -0.51 12.11
C ASP A 69 27.52 -0.23 13.52
N ARG A 70 26.29 -0.65 13.81
CA ARG A 70 25.58 -0.34 15.07
C ARG A 70 25.56 1.17 15.38
N ALA A 71 25.52 1.99 14.34
CA ALA A 71 25.69 3.43 14.43
C ALA A 71 24.53 4.15 15.15
N PHE A 72 23.34 3.56 15.16
CA PHE A 72 22.16 4.09 15.85
C PHE A 72 21.14 3.00 16.17
N SER A 73 20.18 3.31 17.04
CA SER A 73 19.03 2.46 17.39
C SER A 73 17.71 3.05 16.89
N MET A 74 16.61 2.27 16.93
CA MET A 74 15.28 2.82 16.62
C MET A 74 14.89 3.99 17.53
N ARG A 75 15.41 4.03 18.77
CA ARG A 75 15.18 5.13 19.70
C ARG A 75 15.87 6.42 19.24
N ASP A 76 17.08 6.30 18.71
CA ASP A 76 17.82 7.44 18.16
C ASP A 76 17.15 7.96 16.89
N LEU A 77 16.64 7.07 16.04
CA LEU A 77 15.81 7.43 14.89
C LEU A 77 14.55 8.19 15.33
N ASP A 78 13.80 7.67 16.30
CA ASP A 78 12.58 8.32 16.79
C ASP A 78 12.88 9.71 17.36
N ALA A 79 13.97 9.86 18.11
CA ALA A 79 14.41 11.15 18.65
C ALA A 79 14.85 12.13 17.55
N ALA A 80 15.59 11.67 16.53
CA ALA A 80 16.02 12.50 15.41
C ALA A 80 14.83 12.99 14.58
N LEU A 81 13.86 12.11 14.31
CA LEU A 81 12.64 12.46 13.58
C LEU A 81 11.72 13.41 14.36
N GLU A 82 11.74 13.34 15.70
CA GLU A 82 10.96 14.23 16.57
C GLU A 82 11.57 15.63 16.69
N THR A 83 12.89 15.70 16.87
CA THR A 83 13.61 16.96 17.12
C THR A 83 14.09 17.65 15.84
N GLY A 84 14.09 16.91 14.72
CA GLY A 84 14.67 17.37 13.46
C GLY A 84 16.17 17.60 13.52
N ARG A 85 16.87 17.03 14.53
CA ARG A 85 18.30 17.25 14.78
C ARG A 85 18.98 15.98 15.25
N THR A 86 20.24 15.81 14.88
CA THR A 86 21.06 14.66 15.30
C THR A 86 22.55 14.90 15.02
N GLU A 87 23.41 14.34 15.86
CA GLU A 87 24.85 14.26 15.63
C GLU A 87 25.27 13.00 14.87
N ILE A 88 24.34 12.06 14.65
CA ILE A 88 24.62 10.80 13.95
C ILE A 88 24.59 11.06 12.44
N PRO A 89 25.71 10.87 11.70
CA PRO A 89 25.79 11.24 10.29
C PRO A 89 24.72 10.58 9.40
N ALA A 90 24.46 9.28 9.58
CA ALA A 90 23.46 8.55 8.80
C ALA A 90 22.04 9.11 9.03
N LEU A 91 21.69 9.46 10.27
CA LEU A 91 20.39 10.08 10.55
C LEU A 91 20.31 11.52 10.06
N ARG A 92 21.43 12.25 9.99
CA ARG A 92 21.49 13.57 9.38
C ARG A 92 21.20 13.50 7.88
N GLU A 93 21.83 12.57 7.17
CA GLU A 93 21.54 12.31 5.75
C GLU A 93 20.05 12.01 5.51
N LEU A 94 19.42 11.23 6.40
CA LEU A 94 17.98 10.99 6.34
C LEU A 94 17.17 12.29 6.51
N LEU A 95 17.46 13.08 7.54
CA LEU A 95 16.76 14.34 7.80
C LEU A 95 16.95 15.35 6.66
N ASP A 96 18.14 15.42 6.08
CA ASP A 96 18.43 16.27 4.92
C ASP A 96 17.63 15.79 3.70
N ALA A 97 17.42 14.48 3.52
CA ALA A 97 16.67 13.94 2.41
C ALA A 97 15.14 14.12 2.52
N VAL A 98 14.58 14.14 3.73
CA VAL A 98 13.10 14.17 3.95
C VAL A 98 12.59 15.41 4.69
N GLY A 99 13.49 16.29 5.10
CA GLY A 99 13.21 17.46 5.93
C GLY A 99 12.49 18.59 5.20
N PRO A 100 12.21 19.71 5.92
CA PRO A 100 11.50 20.85 5.35
C PRO A 100 12.15 21.43 4.10
N GLU A 101 13.48 21.50 4.07
CA GLU A 101 14.24 22.11 2.96
C GLU A 101 14.22 21.25 1.69
N SER A 102 14.07 19.93 1.83
CA SER A 102 14.01 18.98 0.71
C SER A 102 12.58 18.60 0.33
N THR A 103 11.58 19.10 1.06
CA THR A 103 10.17 18.83 0.75
C THR A 103 9.85 19.43 -0.63
N PRO A 104 9.40 18.65 -1.62
CA PRO A 104 9.19 19.15 -2.97
C PRO A 104 8.13 20.25 -3.07
N ASP A 105 8.32 21.21 -3.97
CA ASP A 105 7.41 22.35 -4.17
C ASP A 105 5.97 21.95 -4.54
N TRP A 106 5.77 20.76 -5.11
CA TRP A 106 4.44 20.26 -5.46
C TRP A 106 3.64 19.73 -4.26
N VAL A 107 4.25 19.61 -3.07
CA VAL A 107 3.59 19.11 -1.87
C VAL A 107 2.63 20.17 -1.32
N ASP A 108 1.34 19.96 -1.57
CA ASP A 108 0.25 20.71 -0.93
C ASP A 108 -0.19 19.99 0.35
N PHE A 109 0.23 20.51 1.51
CA PHE A 109 -0.15 19.98 2.82
C PHE A 109 -1.66 20.09 3.10
N ASP A 110 -2.34 21.10 2.55
CA ASP A 110 -3.79 21.21 2.66
C ASP A 110 -4.50 20.15 1.81
N ALA A 111 -3.99 19.83 0.63
CA ALA A 111 -4.46 18.69 -0.15
C ALA A 111 -4.24 17.37 0.61
N CYS A 112 -3.07 17.16 1.21
CA CYS A 112 -2.81 15.99 2.05
C CYS A 112 -3.82 15.87 3.20
N ARG A 113 -4.10 16.99 3.90
CA ARG A 113 -5.08 17.05 4.99
C ARG A 113 -6.51 16.75 4.53
N ARG A 114 -6.91 17.26 3.36
CA ARG A 114 -8.22 16.96 2.76
C ARG A 114 -8.31 15.50 2.30
N GLY A 115 -7.24 14.95 1.72
CA GLY A 115 -7.15 13.56 1.31
C GLY A 115 -7.27 12.61 2.49
N ALA A 116 -6.54 12.91 3.57
CA ALA A 116 -6.65 12.20 4.84
C ALA A 116 -8.09 12.23 5.38
N ALA A 117 -8.80 13.36 5.27
CA ALA A 117 -10.20 13.44 5.69
C ALA A 117 -11.14 12.54 4.85
N VAL A 118 -10.88 12.36 3.56
CA VAL A 118 -11.63 11.40 2.72
C VAL A 118 -11.39 9.97 3.20
N CYS A 119 -10.14 9.60 3.47
CA CYS A 119 -9.79 8.30 4.05
C CYS A 119 -10.47 8.08 5.41
N ARG A 120 -10.44 9.05 6.32
CA ARG A 120 -11.15 8.96 7.61
C ARG A 120 -12.66 8.82 7.45
N ARG A 121 -13.28 9.54 6.50
CA ARG A 121 -14.72 9.43 6.19
C ARG A 121 -15.13 8.06 5.66
N SER A 122 -14.21 7.30 5.08
CA SER A 122 -14.49 5.93 4.62
C SER A 122 -14.72 4.96 5.79
N GLY A 123 -14.15 5.24 6.98
CA GLY A 123 -14.43 4.48 8.20
C GLY A 123 -14.24 2.98 8.03
N SER A 124 -15.24 2.18 8.43
CA SER A 124 -15.20 0.72 8.27
C SER A 124 -15.14 0.26 6.81
N LEU A 125 -15.75 1.01 5.87
CA LEU A 125 -15.66 0.67 4.45
C LEU A 125 -14.23 0.79 3.93
N GLY A 126 -13.48 1.79 4.42
CA GLY A 126 -12.06 1.93 4.11
C GLY A 126 -11.25 0.72 4.59
N LEU A 127 -11.52 0.24 5.80
CA LEU A 127 -10.87 -0.97 6.34
C LEU A 127 -11.21 -2.21 5.52
N ASP A 128 -12.48 -2.38 5.12
CA ASP A 128 -12.92 -3.48 4.26
C ASP A 128 -12.19 -3.43 2.90
N VAL A 129 -12.07 -2.24 2.29
CA VAL A 129 -11.34 -2.03 1.03
C VAL A 129 -9.83 -2.33 1.16
N LEU A 130 -9.21 -1.91 2.27
CA LEU A 130 -7.81 -2.20 2.53
C LEU A 130 -7.57 -3.70 2.73
N ALA A 131 -8.47 -4.39 3.42
CA ALA A 131 -8.37 -5.83 3.62
C ALA A 131 -8.56 -6.62 2.31
N THR A 132 -9.52 -6.19 1.47
CA THR A 132 -9.93 -6.92 0.25
C THR A 132 -9.18 -6.42 -0.99
N ALA A 133 -9.77 -5.46 -1.71
CA ALA A 133 -9.31 -4.89 -2.98
C ALA A 133 -7.86 -4.36 -2.98
N SER A 134 -7.28 -4.16 -1.80
CA SER A 134 -5.89 -3.77 -1.62
C SER A 134 -5.04 -4.98 -1.23
N LEU A 135 -5.07 -5.42 0.03
CA LEU A 135 -4.12 -6.40 0.54
C LEU A 135 -4.33 -7.81 -0.02
N MET A 136 -5.55 -8.36 0.04
CA MET A 136 -5.83 -9.70 -0.45
C MET A 136 -5.65 -9.79 -1.97
N THR A 137 -6.13 -8.80 -2.72
CA THR A 137 -5.89 -8.72 -4.16
C THR A 137 -4.39 -8.60 -4.48
N GLY A 138 -3.61 -7.91 -3.64
CA GLY A 138 -2.15 -7.84 -3.75
C GLY A 138 -1.45 -9.19 -3.64
N TYR A 139 -2.03 -10.18 -2.95
CA TYR A 139 -1.50 -11.55 -2.88
C TYR A 139 -1.78 -12.39 -4.12
N THR A 140 -2.49 -11.88 -5.11
CA THR A 140 -2.71 -12.61 -6.38
C THR A 140 -1.49 -12.64 -7.28
N THR A 141 -0.46 -11.84 -6.99
CA THR A 141 0.84 -11.85 -7.68
C THR A 141 1.93 -12.32 -6.73
N SER A 142 2.87 -13.13 -7.22
CA SER A 142 4.05 -13.54 -6.45
C SER A 142 5.11 -12.44 -6.29
N ALA A 143 4.92 -11.25 -6.88
CA ALA A 143 5.89 -10.16 -6.83
C ALA A 143 6.33 -9.80 -5.41
N THR A 144 5.37 -9.79 -4.47
CA THR A 144 5.58 -9.35 -3.08
C THR A 144 5.31 -10.44 -2.02
N THR A 145 4.86 -11.63 -2.41
CA THR A 145 4.45 -12.68 -1.47
C THR A 145 5.66 -13.28 -0.76
N ARG A 146 6.75 -13.55 -1.49
CA ARG A 146 7.95 -14.19 -0.95
C ARG A 146 8.61 -13.40 0.18
N GLN A 147 8.70 -12.07 0.03
CA GLN A 147 9.21 -11.18 1.08
C GLN A 147 8.30 -11.16 2.32
N LEU A 148 6.98 -11.29 2.15
CA LEU A 148 6.04 -11.33 3.27
C LEU A 148 6.09 -12.66 4.02
N VAL A 149 6.20 -13.79 3.30
CA VAL A 149 6.36 -15.13 3.90
C VAL A 149 7.72 -15.27 4.56
N ALA A 150 8.81 -14.83 3.93
CA ALA A 150 10.16 -14.97 4.45
C ALA A 150 10.41 -14.24 5.78
N THR A 151 9.63 -13.20 6.07
CA THR A 151 9.67 -12.52 7.38
C THR A 151 8.94 -13.29 8.49
N GLY A 152 8.16 -14.33 8.17
CA GLY A 152 7.37 -15.15 9.09
C GLY A 152 6.16 -14.45 9.73
N ARG A 153 6.17 -13.11 9.80
CA ARG A 153 5.15 -12.31 10.52
C ARG A 153 3.78 -12.32 9.86
N MET A 154 3.67 -12.69 8.58
CA MET A 154 2.38 -12.77 7.87
C MET A 154 1.74 -14.17 7.87
N VAL A 155 2.45 -15.18 8.37
CA VAL A 155 1.93 -16.57 8.48
C VAL A 155 1.54 -16.87 9.92
N GLU A 156 2.45 -16.64 10.87
CA GLU A 156 2.21 -16.94 12.30
C GLU A 156 1.70 -15.70 13.06
N GLY A 157 2.09 -14.50 12.62
CA GLY A 157 1.79 -13.23 13.29
C GLY A 157 0.77 -12.35 12.55
N VAL A 158 -0.04 -12.91 11.65
CA VAL A 158 -0.89 -12.15 10.71
C VAL A 158 -1.78 -11.13 11.44
N ASP A 159 -2.35 -11.49 12.59
CA ASP A 159 -3.23 -10.59 13.35
C ASP A 159 -2.49 -9.34 13.83
N ALA A 160 -1.28 -9.51 14.39
CA ALA A 160 -0.43 -8.40 14.81
C ALA A 160 0.03 -7.56 13.62
N ARG A 161 0.37 -8.19 12.49
CA ARG A 161 0.84 -7.47 11.31
C ARG A 161 -0.24 -6.63 10.64
N ILE A 162 -1.46 -7.16 10.54
CA ILE A 162 -2.63 -6.41 10.04
C ILE A 162 -2.96 -5.24 10.97
N HIS A 163 -2.85 -5.46 12.29
CA HIS A 163 -3.01 -4.39 13.27
C HIS A 163 -1.96 -3.28 13.08
N GLU A 164 -0.68 -3.63 12.96
CA GLU A 164 0.42 -2.67 12.72
C GLU A 164 0.19 -1.81 11.48
N THR A 165 -0.15 -2.43 10.34
CA THR A 165 -0.39 -1.68 9.10
C THR A 165 -1.62 -0.79 9.21
N THR A 166 -2.67 -1.24 9.90
CA THR A 166 -3.87 -0.42 10.13
C THR A 166 -3.60 0.74 11.09
N GLN A 167 -2.77 0.51 12.11
CA GLN A 167 -2.31 1.55 13.02
C GLN A 167 -1.48 2.59 12.26
N TRP A 168 -0.52 2.16 11.44
CA TRP A 168 0.27 3.04 10.59
C TRP A 168 -0.64 3.85 9.64
N TRP A 169 -1.57 3.19 8.94
CA TRP A 169 -2.53 3.87 8.07
C TRP A 169 -3.35 4.92 8.83
N SER A 170 -3.81 4.60 10.06
CA SER A 170 -4.54 5.55 10.91
C SER A 170 -3.70 6.76 11.31
N GLN A 171 -2.39 6.60 11.49
CA GLN A 171 -1.45 7.68 11.76
C GLN A 171 -1.26 8.55 10.52
N ILE A 172 -1.08 7.94 9.33
CA ILE A 172 -0.94 8.66 8.06
C ILE A 172 -2.14 9.58 7.81
N ILE A 173 -3.35 9.08 8.06
CA ILE A 173 -4.58 9.84 7.82
C ILE A 173 -4.99 10.71 9.02
N ALA A 174 -4.13 10.93 10.01
CA ALA A 174 -4.46 11.72 11.20
C ALA A 174 -4.91 13.16 10.83
N PRO A 175 -5.82 13.77 11.60
CA PRO A 175 -6.28 15.13 11.34
C PRO A 175 -5.18 16.18 11.59
N GLY A 176 -5.43 17.40 11.11
CA GLY A 176 -4.53 18.54 11.29
C GLY A 176 -3.31 18.48 10.36
N ASP A 177 -2.17 18.95 10.87
CA ASP A 177 -0.91 19.08 10.15
C ASP A 177 -0.03 17.82 10.22
N ALA A 178 -0.62 16.64 10.42
CA ALA A 178 0.12 15.41 10.73
C ALA A 178 1.22 15.04 9.72
N MET A 179 1.05 15.41 8.45
CA MET A 179 2.02 15.14 7.37
C MET A 179 3.15 16.18 7.26
N ARG A 180 3.09 17.30 7.98
CA ARG A 180 4.22 18.26 7.96
C ARG A 180 5.47 17.62 8.57
N PRO A 181 6.68 18.03 8.14
CA PRO A 181 7.92 17.52 8.73
C PRO A 181 7.91 17.55 10.26
N GLN A 182 8.43 16.48 10.89
CA GLN A 182 8.44 16.23 12.33
C GLN A 182 7.07 15.94 12.99
N HIS A 183 5.94 16.09 12.29
CA HIS A 183 4.63 15.68 12.80
C HIS A 183 4.43 14.15 12.71
N SER A 184 3.43 13.64 13.41
CA SER A 184 3.24 12.20 13.65
C SER A 184 3.14 11.35 12.39
N ALA A 185 2.39 11.76 11.37
CA ALA A 185 2.22 11.00 10.13
C ALA A 185 3.50 11.02 9.29
N TRP A 186 4.17 12.17 9.20
CA TRP A 186 5.47 12.28 8.54
C TRP A 186 6.51 11.36 9.18
N ARG A 187 6.62 11.37 10.52
CA ARG A 187 7.55 10.49 11.25
C ARG A 187 7.22 9.02 11.00
N ALA A 188 5.95 8.66 11.02
CA ALA A 188 5.50 7.29 10.74
C ALA A 188 5.84 6.83 9.31
N ALA A 189 5.69 7.70 8.30
CA ALA A 189 6.07 7.39 6.92
C ALA A 189 7.59 7.21 6.78
N VAL A 190 8.39 8.15 7.30
CA VAL A 190 9.85 8.10 7.22
C VAL A 190 10.41 6.88 7.97
N LYS A 191 9.83 6.52 9.11
CA LYS A 191 10.20 5.32 9.86
C LYS A 191 9.98 4.04 9.03
N VAL A 192 8.94 3.97 8.20
CA VAL A 192 8.70 2.83 7.31
C VAL A 192 9.80 2.71 6.24
N ARG A 193 10.34 3.81 5.73
CA ARG A 193 11.50 3.79 4.81
C ARG A 193 12.69 3.03 5.42
N VAL A 194 13.01 3.33 6.68
CA VAL A 194 14.10 2.64 7.41
C VAL A 194 13.76 1.17 7.64
N ILE A 195 12.51 0.85 8.03
CA ILE A 195 12.05 -0.53 8.21
C ILE A 195 12.13 -1.33 6.89
N HIS A 196 11.79 -0.71 5.76
CA HIS A 196 11.93 -1.32 4.43
C HIS A 196 13.39 -1.60 4.11
N GLY A 197 14.31 -0.65 4.37
CA GLY A 197 15.74 -0.88 4.23
C GLY A 197 16.26 -2.04 5.08
N LEU A 198 15.81 -2.14 6.34
CA LEU A 198 16.17 -3.24 7.26
C LEU A 198 15.69 -4.60 6.73
N ALA A 199 14.44 -4.66 6.28
CA ALA A 199 13.86 -5.87 5.70
C ALA A 199 14.56 -6.26 4.40
N ASN A 200 14.81 -5.31 3.50
CA ASN A 200 15.55 -5.50 2.25
C ASN A 200 16.95 -6.07 2.51
N THR A 201 17.73 -5.41 3.37
CA THR A 201 19.10 -5.81 3.73
C THR A 201 19.12 -7.20 4.36
N THR A 202 18.15 -7.51 5.22
CA THR A 202 18.04 -8.82 5.86
C THR A 202 17.70 -9.92 4.84
N LEU A 203 16.74 -9.68 3.95
CA LEU A 203 16.33 -10.65 2.93
C LEU A 203 17.47 -10.95 1.94
N LEU A 204 18.18 -9.92 1.48
CA LEU A 204 19.34 -10.08 0.57
C LEU A 204 20.49 -10.90 1.17
N ARG A 205 20.57 -11.01 2.50
CA ARG A 205 21.60 -11.82 3.18
C ARG A 205 21.22 -13.29 3.33
N ARG A 206 19.96 -13.65 3.05
CA ARG A 206 19.52 -15.04 3.20
C ARG A 206 20.08 -15.88 2.04
N ALA A 207 20.57 -17.07 2.38
CA ALA A 207 21.09 -18.02 1.39
C ALA A 207 20.02 -18.52 0.40
N ASP A 208 18.73 -18.42 0.76
CA ASP A 208 17.60 -18.86 -0.05
C ASP A 208 16.97 -17.73 -0.90
N TRP A 209 17.52 -16.50 -0.85
CA TRP A 209 17.09 -15.40 -1.71
C TRP A 209 17.84 -15.41 -3.04
N ASP A 210 17.13 -15.76 -4.11
CA ASP A 210 17.66 -15.71 -5.47
C ASP A 210 17.40 -14.34 -6.10
N ARG A 211 18.43 -13.47 -6.10
CA ARG A 211 18.35 -12.14 -6.72
C ARG A 211 18.24 -12.19 -8.24
N ALA A 212 18.81 -13.20 -8.92
CA ALA A 212 18.67 -13.28 -10.37
C ALA A 212 17.21 -13.57 -10.76
N ALA A 213 16.55 -14.45 -9.99
CA ALA A 213 15.15 -14.75 -10.22
C ALA A 213 14.18 -13.65 -9.74
N TRP A 214 14.46 -13.01 -8.60
CA TRP A 214 13.52 -12.13 -7.89
C TRP A 214 13.97 -10.68 -7.74
N GLY A 215 15.14 -10.30 -8.21
CA GLY A 215 15.68 -8.97 -8.03
C GLY A 215 15.88 -8.59 -6.56
N VAL A 216 15.87 -7.28 -6.31
CA VAL A 216 15.99 -6.71 -4.97
C VAL A 216 14.62 -6.77 -4.26
N PRO A 217 14.53 -7.26 -3.01
CA PRO A 217 13.28 -7.22 -2.23
C PRO A 217 12.81 -5.77 -2.04
N ILE A 218 11.50 -5.48 -1.93
CA ILE A 218 11.01 -4.12 -1.63
C ILE A 218 11.63 -3.05 -2.58
N ASN A 219 11.77 -3.42 -3.85
CA ASN A 219 12.31 -2.57 -4.91
C ASN A 219 11.33 -1.45 -5.30
N GLN A 220 11.77 -0.55 -6.18
CA GLN A 220 11.00 0.60 -6.66
C GLN A 220 9.65 0.20 -7.29
N SER A 221 9.61 -0.88 -8.08
CA SER A 221 8.37 -1.36 -8.69
C SER A 221 7.37 -1.87 -7.65
N ASP A 222 7.82 -2.72 -6.73
CA ASP A 222 6.99 -3.31 -5.68
C ASP A 222 6.48 -2.24 -4.69
N GLN A 223 7.32 -1.26 -4.35
CA GLN A 223 6.93 -0.12 -3.51
C GLN A 223 5.87 0.75 -4.22
N LEU A 224 6.05 1.06 -5.51
CA LEU A 224 5.07 1.83 -6.28
C LEU A 224 3.74 1.08 -6.43
N GLY A 225 3.79 -0.23 -6.67
CA GLY A 225 2.60 -1.08 -6.75
C GLY A 225 1.83 -1.08 -5.43
N THR A 226 2.54 -1.26 -4.32
CA THR A 226 1.96 -1.21 -2.97
C THR A 226 1.37 0.16 -2.66
N LEU A 227 2.04 1.26 -3.01
CA LEU A 227 1.51 2.62 -2.88
C LEU A 227 0.21 2.79 -3.68
N GLY A 228 0.14 2.18 -4.85
CA GLY A 228 -1.05 2.13 -5.70
C GLY A 228 -2.25 1.45 -5.04
N LEU A 229 -2.02 0.45 -4.18
CA LEU A 229 -3.08 -0.23 -3.42
C LEU A 229 -3.74 0.73 -2.41
N PHE A 230 -2.97 1.58 -1.73
CA PHE A 230 -3.49 2.58 -0.79
C PHE A 230 -4.14 3.80 -1.46
N SER A 231 -3.80 4.06 -2.72
CA SER A 231 -4.21 5.27 -3.44
C SER A 231 -5.23 4.97 -4.54
N THR A 232 -4.76 4.51 -5.70
CA THR A 232 -5.58 4.32 -6.90
C THR A 232 -6.60 3.19 -6.72
N SER A 233 -6.16 2.01 -6.27
CA SER A 233 -7.07 0.86 -6.07
C SER A 233 -8.08 1.17 -4.96
N PHE A 234 -7.62 1.79 -3.87
CA PHE A 234 -8.49 2.26 -2.79
C PHE A 234 -9.62 3.17 -3.31
N LEU A 235 -9.30 4.17 -4.13
CA LEU A 235 -10.28 5.09 -4.72
C LEU A 235 -11.25 4.41 -5.71
N VAL A 236 -10.78 3.42 -6.47
CA VAL A 236 -11.63 2.62 -7.36
C VAL A 236 -12.61 1.77 -6.54
N ALA A 237 -12.10 1.07 -5.52
CA ALA A 237 -12.87 0.18 -4.67
C ALA A 237 -13.91 0.93 -3.81
N LEU A 238 -13.56 2.09 -3.24
CA LEU A 238 -14.53 2.93 -2.52
C LEU A 238 -15.74 3.28 -3.39
N ARG A 239 -15.51 3.66 -4.66
CA ARG A 239 -16.60 3.97 -5.58
C ARG A 239 -17.41 2.74 -5.96
N ALA A 240 -16.75 1.60 -6.17
CA ALA A 240 -17.42 0.33 -6.47
C ALA A 240 -18.33 -0.13 -5.31
N LEU A 241 -17.96 0.18 -4.06
CA LEU A 241 -18.66 -0.24 -2.84
C LEU A 241 -19.56 0.86 -2.23
N GLY A 242 -19.96 1.85 -3.03
CA GLY A 242 -21.03 2.78 -2.66
C GLY A 242 -20.59 4.04 -1.91
N MET A 243 -19.29 4.33 -1.85
CA MET A 243 -18.79 5.64 -1.42
C MET A 243 -18.42 6.51 -2.63
N PRO A 244 -19.27 7.47 -3.03
CA PRO A 244 -18.90 8.40 -4.09
C PRO A 244 -17.71 9.26 -3.65
N VAL A 245 -16.68 9.29 -4.50
CA VAL A 245 -15.51 10.17 -4.34
C VAL A 245 -15.44 11.09 -5.56
N SER A 246 -15.52 12.40 -5.34
CA SER A 246 -15.41 13.39 -6.40
C SER A 246 -13.99 13.46 -6.99
N ALA A 247 -13.83 14.08 -8.15
CA ALA A 247 -12.50 14.25 -8.76
C ALA A 247 -11.57 15.12 -7.90
N ALA A 248 -12.11 16.10 -7.17
CA ALA A 248 -11.33 16.92 -6.24
C ALA A 248 -10.84 16.11 -5.04
N GLU A 249 -11.72 15.32 -4.42
CA GLU A 249 -11.36 14.43 -3.32
C GLU A 249 -10.37 13.35 -3.76
N GLY A 250 -10.54 12.79 -4.97
CA GLY A 250 -9.60 11.84 -5.55
C GLY A 250 -8.21 12.45 -5.72
N ARG A 251 -8.10 13.70 -6.23
CA ARG A 251 -6.83 14.42 -6.30
C ARG A 251 -6.21 14.65 -4.92
N ASP A 252 -7.00 15.02 -3.92
CA ASP A 252 -6.50 15.23 -2.56
C ASP A 252 -5.97 13.91 -1.94
N VAL A 253 -6.64 12.78 -2.18
CA VAL A 253 -6.14 11.46 -1.76
C VAL A 253 -4.87 11.08 -2.52
N MET A 254 -4.80 11.35 -3.83
CA MET A 254 -3.57 11.13 -4.59
C MET A 254 -2.42 12.01 -4.09
N ALA A 255 -2.66 13.28 -3.73
CA ALA A 255 -1.65 14.18 -3.18
C ALA A 255 -1.06 13.63 -1.87
N LEU A 256 -1.91 13.14 -0.95
CA LEU A 256 -1.48 12.49 0.28
C LEU A 256 -0.54 11.32 -0.01
N TRP A 257 -0.97 10.37 -0.85
CA TRP A 257 -0.19 9.17 -1.10
C TRP A 257 1.03 9.42 -1.99
N ARG A 258 0.99 10.41 -2.89
CA ARG A 258 2.17 10.85 -3.65
C ARG A 258 3.26 11.32 -2.70
N TYR A 259 2.90 12.13 -1.70
CA TYR A 259 3.85 12.61 -0.71
C TYR A 259 4.35 11.48 0.21
N VAL A 260 3.49 10.56 0.65
CA VAL A 260 3.92 9.35 1.37
C VAL A 260 4.90 8.53 0.53
N GLY A 261 4.65 8.34 -0.76
CA GLY A 261 5.56 7.63 -1.66
C GLY A 261 6.94 8.27 -1.77
N TRP A 262 7.00 9.60 -1.82
CA TRP A 262 8.26 10.35 -1.78
C TRP A 262 9.01 10.14 -0.46
N LEU A 263 8.31 10.21 0.68
CA LEU A 263 8.89 9.95 2.01
C LEU A 263 9.41 8.50 2.16
N LEU A 264 8.83 7.55 1.43
CA LEU A 264 9.27 6.15 1.39
C LEU A 264 10.50 5.93 0.48
N GLY A 265 10.95 6.95 -0.25
CA GLY A 265 12.09 6.84 -1.17
C GLY A 265 11.74 6.27 -2.54
N ILE A 266 10.47 6.32 -2.95
CA ILE A 266 10.08 6.01 -4.33
C ILE A 266 10.51 7.18 -5.23
N ASP A 267 11.08 6.84 -6.39
CA ASP A 267 11.49 7.79 -7.41
C ASP A 267 10.41 8.85 -7.71
N GLU A 268 10.78 10.12 -7.59
CA GLU A 268 9.81 11.21 -7.72
C GLU A 268 9.11 11.26 -9.08
N HIS A 269 9.84 10.97 -10.15
CA HIS A 269 9.34 11.08 -11.54
C HIS A 269 8.30 10.01 -11.91
N VAL A 270 8.14 8.95 -11.10
CA VAL A 270 7.10 7.93 -11.33
C VAL A 270 5.89 8.06 -10.43
N LEU A 271 5.98 8.88 -9.37
CA LEU A 271 4.90 9.08 -8.42
C LEU A 271 3.70 9.78 -9.09
N PRO A 272 2.53 9.13 -9.14
CA PRO A 272 1.38 9.66 -9.87
C PRO A 272 0.77 10.87 -9.14
N ALA A 273 0.57 11.98 -9.86
CA ALA A 273 -0.11 13.16 -9.36
C ALA A 273 -1.64 13.05 -9.48
N THR A 274 -2.13 12.21 -10.39
CA THR A 274 -3.56 12.06 -10.67
C THR A 274 -4.01 10.60 -10.63
N GLU A 275 -5.31 10.36 -10.42
CA GLU A 275 -5.86 8.99 -10.50
C GLU A 275 -5.69 8.38 -11.90
N GLY A 276 -5.59 9.22 -12.95
CA GLY A 276 -5.34 8.77 -14.32
C GLY A 276 -3.93 8.20 -14.47
N GLU A 277 -2.93 8.94 -14.02
CA GLU A 277 -1.54 8.48 -13.95
C GLU A 277 -1.41 7.26 -13.03
N GLY A 278 -2.08 7.27 -11.88
CA GLY A 278 -2.09 6.13 -10.95
C GLY A 278 -2.64 4.86 -11.60
N ARG A 279 -3.76 4.94 -12.33
CA ARG A 279 -4.26 3.80 -13.12
C ARG A 279 -3.29 3.39 -14.21
N ARG A 280 -2.60 4.34 -14.85
CA ARG A 280 -1.54 4.05 -15.84
C ARG A 280 -0.40 3.25 -15.23
N ARG A 281 0.14 3.70 -14.10
CA ARG A 281 1.21 3.03 -13.35
C ARG A 281 0.79 1.65 -12.87
N MET A 282 -0.42 1.50 -12.34
CA MET A 282 -0.91 0.19 -11.89
C MET A 282 -1.03 -0.83 -13.02
N VAL A 283 -1.45 -0.41 -14.21
CA VAL A 283 -1.46 -1.31 -15.38
C VAL A 283 -0.05 -1.61 -15.87
N GLN A 284 0.86 -0.64 -15.83
CA GLN A 284 2.26 -0.85 -16.19
C GLN A 284 2.90 -1.93 -15.29
N ILE A 285 2.80 -1.76 -13.97
CA ILE A 285 3.35 -2.69 -12.98
C ILE A 285 2.70 -4.07 -13.12
N GLY A 286 1.37 -4.09 -13.17
CA GLY A 286 0.63 -5.35 -13.26
C GLY A 286 0.89 -6.11 -14.56
N GLN A 287 1.19 -5.42 -15.66
CA GLN A 287 1.50 -6.05 -16.95
C GLN A 287 2.81 -6.86 -16.92
N TYR A 288 3.76 -6.49 -16.05
CA TYR A 288 5.07 -7.15 -15.94
C TYR A 288 5.23 -7.96 -14.65
N SER A 289 4.15 -8.07 -13.86
CA SER A 289 4.17 -8.83 -12.61
C SER A 289 4.02 -10.33 -12.87
N PRO A 290 4.75 -11.18 -12.13
CA PRO A 290 4.56 -12.62 -12.20
C PRO A 290 3.20 -13.03 -11.61
N GLY A 291 2.70 -14.17 -12.07
CA GLY A 291 1.49 -14.78 -11.55
C GLY A 291 1.64 -15.28 -10.12
N PRO A 292 0.56 -15.84 -9.55
CA PRO A 292 0.54 -16.38 -8.20
C PRO A 292 1.38 -17.65 -8.08
N ASP A 293 1.82 -17.91 -6.86
CA ASP A 293 2.63 -19.07 -6.46
C ASP A 293 2.10 -19.71 -5.16
N ALA A 294 2.84 -20.68 -4.61
CA ALA A 294 2.44 -21.33 -3.36
C ALA A 294 2.31 -20.33 -2.18
N ASP A 295 3.17 -19.32 -2.13
CA ASP A 295 3.16 -18.28 -1.09
C ASP A 295 1.91 -17.39 -1.18
N SER A 296 1.43 -17.14 -2.40
CA SER A 296 0.16 -16.45 -2.67
C SER A 296 -1.01 -17.14 -1.96
N ALA A 297 -1.10 -18.46 -2.07
CA ALA A 297 -2.15 -19.25 -1.44
C ALA A 297 -1.97 -19.37 0.09
N VAL A 298 -0.73 -19.39 0.59
CA VAL A 298 -0.43 -19.37 2.02
C VAL A 298 -0.92 -18.06 2.65
N LEU A 299 -0.55 -16.92 2.07
CA LEU A 299 -0.94 -15.60 2.55
C LEU A 299 -2.46 -15.37 2.41
N GLY A 300 -3.05 -15.79 1.30
CA GLY A 300 -4.50 -15.72 1.08
C GLY A 300 -5.29 -16.47 2.16
N ARG A 301 -4.92 -17.72 2.46
CA ARG A 301 -5.54 -18.49 3.54
C ARG A 301 -5.30 -17.89 4.92
N ALA A 302 -4.10 -17.39 5.20
CA ALA A 302 -3.76 -16.76 6.48
C ALA A 302 -4.63 -15.51 6.74
N LEU A 303 -4.76 -14.64 5.74
CA LEU A 303 -5.58 -13.42 5.82
C LEU A 303 -7.07 -13.75 5.88
N TYR A 304 -7.56 -14.68 5.08
CA TYR A 304 -8.96 -15.12 5.16
C TYR A 304 -9.27 -15.72 6.53
N GLY A 305 -8.34 -16.49 7.11
CA GLY A 305 -8.44 -16.99 8.47
C GLY A 305 -8.49 -15.87 9.53
N ASN A 306 -7.66 -14.83 9.38
CA ASN A 306 -7.68 -13.63 10.22
C ASN A 306 -9.07 -12.95 10.21
N TRP A 307 -9.73 -12.88 9.05
CA TRP A 307 -11.07 -12.29 8.96
C TRP A 307 -12.10 -13.00 9.86
N GLY A 308 -11.95 -14.31 10.03
CA GLY A 308 -12.77 -15.12 10.94
C GLY A 308 -12.41 -14.99 12.43
N ARG A 309 -11.35 -14.25 12.80
CA ARG A 309 -10.88 -14.09 14.20
C ARG A 309 -11.19 -12.72 14.81
N HIS A 310 -11.77 -11.79 14.06
CA HIS A 310 -12.14 -10.46 14.56
C HIS A 310 -12.96 -10.50 15.87
N ASN A 311 -12.69 -9.54 16.75
CA ASN A 311 -13.34 -9.47 18.06
C ASN A 311 -14.66 -8.67 18.00
N TYR A 312 -15.75 -9.29 18.50
CA TYR A 312 -17.08 -8.67 18.58
C TYR A 312 -17.65 -8.80 19.99
N PRO A 313 -18.38 -7.79 20.48
CA PRO A 313 -18.89 -7.78 21.85
C PRO A 313 -20.05 -8.76 22.11
N VAL A 314 -20.79 -9.14 21.05
CA VAL A 314 -22.01 -9.97 21.16
C VAL A 314 -22.08 -10.92 19.96
N LEU A 315 -22.55 -12.16 20.17
CA LEU A 315 -22.71 -13.20 19.14
C LEU A 315 -21.45 -13.44 18.28
N GLN A 316 -20.29 -13.49 18.95
CA GLN A 316 -18.97 -13.48 18.30
C GLN A 316 -18.81 -14.56 17.22
N GLY A 317 -19.22 -15.81 17.49
CA GLY A 317 -19.09 -16.91 16.53
C GLY A 317 -19.87 -16.69 15.24
N LEU A 318 -21.13 -16.23 15.33
CA LEU A 318 -21.96 -15.95 14.16
C LEU A 318 -21.45 -14.73 13.39
N ARG A 319 -21.11 -13.64 14.10
CA ARG A 319 -20.59 -12.41 13.48
C ARG A 319 -19.27 -12.63 12.76
N ARG A 320 -18.35 -13.41 13.33
CA ARG A 320 -17.10 -13.81 12.69
C ARG A 320 -17.36 -14.52 11.36
N LYS A 321 -18.24 -15.53 11.36
CA LYS A 321 -18.57 -16.29 10.15
C LYS A 321 -19.23 -15.41 9.08
N ILE A 322 -20.19 -14.57 9.46
CA ILE A 322 -20.86 -13.66 8.52
C ILE A 322 -19.87 -12.63 7.96
N HIS A 323 -19.04 -12.03 8.81
CA HIS A 323 -18.09 -11.00 8.36
C HIS A 323 -16.99 -11.58 7.47
N GLN A 324 -16.47 -12.77 7.79
CA GLN A 324 -15.50 -13.47 6.94
C GLN A 324 -16.09 -13.77 5.54
N ARG A 325 -17.33 -14.24 5.47
CA ARG A 325 -18.05 -14.47 4.19
C ARG A 325 -18.42 -13.17 3.47
N TYR A 326 -18.69 -12.11 4.22
CA TYR A 326 -18.91 -10.77 3.68
C TYR A 326 -17.63 -10.25 3.02
N LEU A 327 -16.46 -10.33 3.66
CA LEU A 327 -15.20 -9.94 3.06
C LEU A 327 -14.82 -10.86 1.89
N GLY A 328 -15.07 -12.17 1.99
CA GLY A 328 -14.90 -13.11 0.86
C GLY A 328 -15.79 -12.76 -0.33
N SER A 329 -17.03 -12.34 -0.08
CA SER A 329 -17.97 -11.88 -1.12
C SER A 329 -17.49 -10.61 -1.81
N LEU A 330 -16.90 -9.66 -1.07
CA LEU A 330 -16.25 -8.48 -1.64
C LEU A 330 -15.01 -8.87 -2.45
N GLU A 331 -14.16 -9.74 -1.93
CA GLU A 331 -12.95 -10.18 -2.64
C GLU A 331 -13.27 -10.86 -3.97
N THR A 332 -14.34 -11.67 -4.06
CA THR A 332 -14.78 -12.27 -5.33
C THR A 332 -14.99 -11.21 -6.43
N VAL A 333 -15.40 -9.99 -6.09
CA VAL A 333 -15.61 -8.90 -7.06
C VAL A 333 -14.28 -8.38 -7.60
N PHE A 334 -13.25 -8.30 -6.75
CA PHE A 334 -11.96 -7.70 -7.11
C PHE A 334 -10.98 -8.72 -7.69
N ALA A 335 -10.86 -9.91 -7.09
CA ALA A 335 -9.98 -10.98 -7.54
C ALA A 335 -10.59 -11.87 -8.63
N GLY A 336 -11.93 -11.94 -8.70
CA GLY A 336 -12.64 -12.84 -9.62
C GLY A 336 -12.45 -14.32 -9.31
N PRO A 337 -13.12 -15.23 -10.04
CA PRO A 337 -13.09 -16.67 -9.75
C PRO A 337 -11.70 -17.30 -9.77
N TRP A 338 -10.81 -16.77 -10.61
CA TRP A 338 -9.43 -17.25 -10.73
C TRP A 338 -8.56 -16.77 -9.58
N GLY A 339 -8.60 -15.47 -9.25
CA GLY A 339 -7.87 -14.95 -8.11
C GLY A 339 -8.29 -15.62 -6.79
N MET A 340 -9.58 -15.91 -6.60
CA MET A 340 -10.05 -16.67 -5.44
C MET A 340 -9.44 -18.09 -5.36
N ARG A 341 -9.31 -18.77 -6.51
CA ARG A 341 -8.62 -20.08 -6.59
C ARG A 341 -7.13 -19.96 -6.30
N ASP A 342 -6.48 -18.97 -6.90
CA ASP A 342 -5.05 -18.71 -6.76
C ASP A 342 -4.68 -18.40 -5.29
N LEU A 343 -5.53 -17.66 -4.58
CA LEU A 343 -5.42 -17.37 -3.15
C LEU A 343 -5.79 -18.56 -2.24
N GLY A 344 -6.38 -19.62 -2.79
CA GLY A 344 -6.81 -20.80 -2.05
C GLY A 344 -7.95 -20.53 -1.05
N ILE A 345 -8.86 -19.60 -1.36
CA ILE A 345 -9.98 -19.20 -0.50
C ILE A 345 -11.35 -19.52 -1.14
N PRO A 346 -12.42 -19.71 -0.35
CA PRO A 346 -13.73 -20.05 -0.87
C PRO A 346 -14.31 -18.93 -1.75
N MET A 347 -14.93 -19.30 -2.88
CA MET A 347 -15.69 -18.35 -3.70
C MET A 347 -17.06 -18.09 -3.07
N ASP A 348 -17.30 -16.84 -2.69
CA ASP A 348 -18.59 -16.37 -2.19
C ASP A 348 -19.29 -15.52 -3.27
N LEU A 349 -20.60 -15.68 -3.45
CA LEU A 349 -21.37 -14.82 -4.37
C LEU A 349 -21.23 -13.34 -3.96
N PRO A 350 -21.27 -12.36 -4.89
CA PRO A 350 -20.99 -10.94 -4.60
C PRO A 350 -22.14 -10.19 -3.89
N TRP A 351 -22.86 -10.84 -2.97
CA TRP A 351 -23.99 -10.26 -2.23
C TRP A 351 -23.59 -9.08 -1.32
N ALA A 352 -22.34 -9.05 -0.85
CA ALA A 352 -21.85 -8.01 0.05
C ALA A 352 -21.81 -6.63 -0.61
N VAL A 353 -21.73 -6.54 -1.95
CA VAL A 353 -21.79 -5.26 -2.66
C VAL A 353 -23.11 -4.53 -2.38
N GLY A 354 -24.24 -5.22 -2.50
CA GLY A 354 -25.54 -4.62 -2.19
C GLY A 354 -25.63 -4.14 -0.74
N VAL A 355 -25.02 -4.89 0.19
CA VAL A 355 -24.96 -4.54 1.62
C VAL A 355 -24.09 -3.30 1.85
N THR A 356 -22.90 -3.21 1.25
CA THR A 356 -22.04 -2.02 1.35
C THR A 356 -22.77 -0.77 0.86
N TRP A 357 -23.44 -0.85 -0.30
CA TRP A 357 -24.23 0.25 -0.84
C TRP A 357 -25.37 0.65 0.08
N ALA A 358 -26.11 -0.31 0.64
CA ALA A 358 -27.20 -0.02 1.57
C ALA A 358 -26.70 0.62 2.89
N GLN A 359 -25.55 0.17 3.40
CA GLN A 359 -24.99 0.64 4.67
C GLN A 359 -24.27 1.99 4.56
N HIS A 360 -23.55 2.22 3.48
CA HIS A 360 -22.67 3.39 3.33
C HIS A 360 -23.25 4.45 2.39
N GLY A 361 -23.95 4.04 1.33
CA GLY A 361 -24.47 4.92 0.28
C GLY A 361 -25.24 6.11 0.84
N PRO A 362 -26.34 5.91 1.60
CA PRO A 362 -27.20 7.03 2.05
C PRO A 362 -26.42 8.14 2.77
N VAL A 363 -25.55 7.77 3.71
CA VAL A 363 -24.73 8.73 4.46
C VAL A 363 -23.72 9.42 3.55
N GLN A 364 -23.06 8.69 2.66
CA GLN A 364 -22.03 9.26 1.79
C GLN A 364 -22.62 10.19 0.71
N PHE A 365 -23.81 9.87 0.18
CA PHE A 365 -24.54 10.78 -0.70
C PHE A 365 -25.00 12.05 0.03
N ALA A 366 -25.54 11.92 1.25
CA ALA A 366 -25.90 13.07 2.07
C ALA A 366 -24.68 13.95 2.43
N ALA A 367 -23.52 13.34 2.68
CA ALA A 367 -22.26 14.04 2.91
C ALA A 367 -21.75 14.84 1.69
N ARG A 368 -22.26 14.60 0.48
CA ARG A 368 -21.98 15.44 -0.68
C ARG A 368 -22.79 16.73 -0.70
N LEU A 369 -23.98 16.71 -0.10
CA LEU A 369 -24.93 17.82 -0.12
C LEU A 369 -24.81 18.72 1.12
N SER A 370 -24.32 18.18 2.25
CA SER A 370 -24.21 18.92 3.51
C SER A 370 -22.82 18.83 4.13
N PRO A 371 -22.12 19.96 4.35
CA PRO A 371 -20.87 20.00 5.10
C PRO A 371 -21.01 19.45 6.53
N ALA A 372 -22.15 19.67 7.18
CA ALA A 372 -22.42 19.16 8.52
C ALA A 372 -22.50 17.63 8.54
N VAL A 373 -23.21 17.04 7.56
CA VAL A 373 -23.28 15.57 7.41
C VAL A 373 -21.91 15.00 7.06
N ARG A 374 -21.14 15.68 6.20
CA ARG A 374 -19.75 15.29 5.89
C ARG A 374 -18.87 15.27 7.12
N HIS A 375 -18.94 16.30 7.95
CA HIS A 375 -18.18 16.37 9.20
C HIS A 375 -18.60 15.25 10.17
N TRP A 376 -19.92 15.01 10.31
CA TRP A 376 -20.44 13.90 11.11
C TRP A 376 -19.97 12.54 10.59
N ALA A 377 -20.04 12.29 9.28
CA ALA A 377 -19.60 11.04 8.67
C ALA A 377 -18.09 10.82 8.86
N THR A 378 -17.29 11.90 8.81
CA THR A 378 -15.86 11.85 9.08
C THR A 378 -15.57 11.44 10.53
N ARG A 379 -16.22 12.08 11.51
CA ARG A 379 -16.08 11.71 12.93
C ARG A 379 -16.57 10.28 13.22
N ARG A 380 -17.66 9.86 12.57
CA ARG A 380 -18.15 8.49 12.67
C ARG A 380 -17.11 7.50 12.12
N GLY A 381 -16.49 7.80 10.99
CA GLY A 381 -15.44 6.97 10.40
C GLY A 381 -14.21 6.87 11.29
N GLU A 382 -13.76 7.98 11.88
CA GLU A 382 -12.71 8.03 12.90
C GLU A 382 -13.00 7.09 14.07
N GLN A 383 -14.22 7.14 14.62
CA GLN A 383 -14.65 6.26 15.70
C GLN A 383 -14.67 4.78 15.28
N GLN A 384 -15.09 4.47 14.05
CA GLN A 384 -15.08 3.10 13.53
C GLN A 384 -13.65 2.55 13.43
N ILE A 385 -12.72 3.34 12.92
CA ILE A 385 -11.29 2.97 12.81
C ILE A 385 -10.69 2.76 14.20
N ALA A 386 -10.89 3.71 15.12
CA ALA A 386 -10.41 3.60 16.50
C ALA A 386 -11.00 2.37 17.22
N THR A 387 -12.29 2.09 17.01
CA THR A 387 -12.95 0.91 17.57
C THR A 387 -12.36 -0.39 17.02
N TRP A 388 -12.07 -0.44 15.71
CA TRP A 388 -11.44 -1.61 15.11
C TRP A 388 -10.04 -1.83 15.69
N LEU A 389 -9.23 -0.76 15.82
CA LEU A 389 -7.89 -0.84 16.43
C LEU A 389 -7.98 -1.35 17.87
N GLY A 390 -8.82 -0.74 18.71
CA GLY A 390 -8.95 -1.16 20.11
C GLY A 390 -9.43 -2.60 20.30
N ARG A 391 -10.28 -3.12 19.41
CA ARG A 391 -10.80 -4.49 19.50
C ARG A 391 -9.83 -5.56 19.01
N ASN A 392 -8.97 -5.21 18.05
CA ASN A 392 -8.09 -6.16 17.38
C ASN A 392 -6.61 -5.89 17.71
N ALA A 393 -6.33 -5.27 18.87
CA ALA A 393 -4.99 -5.21 19.40
C ALA A 393 -4.49 -6.65 19.69
N PRO A 394 -3.26 -7.00 19.26
CA PRO A 394 -2.69 -8.30 19.60
C PRO A 394 -2.56 -8.47 21.12
N ALA A 395 -2.67 -9.71 21.60
CA ALA A 395 -2.40 -10.00 23.01
C ALA A 395 -0.94 -9.65 23.33
N ALA A 396 -0.73 -9.01 24.48
CA ALA A 396 0.59 -8.58 24.96
C ALA A 396 1.47 -9.77 25.37
#